data_AF-A0AAV3JS24-F1
#
_entry.id   AF-A0AAV3JS24-F1
#
_cell.length_a   1.000
_cell.length_b   1.000
_cell.length_c   1.000
_cell.angle_alpha   90.00
_cell.angle_beta   90.00
_cell.angle_gamma   90.00
#
_symmetry.space_group_name_H-M   'P 1'
#
loop_
_entity.id
_entity.type
_entity.pdbx_description
1 polymer ?
#
loop_
_entity_poly.entity_id
_entity_poly.type
_entity_poly.pdbx_seq_one_letter_code
_entity_poly.pdbx_strand_id
1 'polypeptide(L)'
;MGLKATLKKKGARYDNPNAYEEKRLYLNLKYQPNMDNPEDNYQFEFHAKAPANDKDHFWFKVGYILELESVWNYAEKHGIKDNALDLLEKLKDAIHTKQLISFFEEKEKNLNKVLNIFIRVNSGGVKLSYSDLLMSILTASFSSDIREKMNELVDALKNKDFPNVEQDQVLKTCLLLIGKDTTFELKNFNKNNVKEIEENWEKITESIYNAAKLLGTFGYVKYLGSAYILSTLAYFYFLKQEMDKNDEEQALKFVRNAQIMGYFGGSTDTKLSIIAHSIKEARTFEAFNHNLAKHQTCPLKITNDAIESMVFFNSHARVFPVLQILYPNLNYKTTTFHIDHRSYH
;
A
#
# COMPACT_ATOMS: atom_id res chain seq x y z
N MET A 1 31.12 12.78 -13.56
CA MET A 1 29.91 12.93 -12.71
C MET A 1 29.46 11.55 -12.25
N GLY A 2 30.04 11.02 -11.16
CA GLY A 2 29.95 9.58 -10.85
C GLY A 2 29.07 9.26 -9.64
N LEU A 3 28.42 8.09 -9.71
CA LEU A 3 27.73 7.30 -8.67
C LEU A 3 28.09 7.68 -7.21
N LYS A 4 27.45 8.74 -6.72
CA LYS A 4 27.50 9.20 -5.32
C LYS A 4 26.14 8.98 -4.70
N ALA A 5 26.11 8.49 -3.47
CA ALA A 5 24.88 8.30 -2.72
C ALA A 5 25.00 8.99 -1.37
N THR A 6 23.99 9.79 -1.03
CA THR A 6 23.85 10.38 0.31
C THR A 6 23.17 9.36 1.19
N LEU A 7 23.96 8.61 1.96
CA LEU A 7 23.48 7.48 2.75
C LEU A 7 23.50 7.83 4.24
N LYS A 8 22.51 7.32 4.96
CA LYS A 8 22.37 7.52 6.40
C LYS A 8 23.48 6.79 7.16
N LYS A 9 24.08 7.46 8.15
CA LYS A 9 25.05 6.88 9.09
C LYS A 9 24.38 5.78 9.91
N LYS A 10 25.10 4.66 10.11
CA LYS A 10 24.62 3.54 10.92
C LYS A 10 24.34 4.04 12.35
N GLY A 11 23.10 3.87 12.82
CA GLY A 11 22.66 4.29 14.15
C GLY A 11 22.17 5.75 14.30
N ALA A 12 22.21 6.58 13.23
CA ALA A 12 21.69 7.94 13.30
C ALA A 12 20.13 7.96 13.28
N ARG A 13 19.49 9.01 13.82
CA ARG A 13 18.04 9.24 13.68
C ARG A 13 17.72 9.95 12.36
N TYR A 14 16.49 9.78 11.85
CA TYR A 14 16.08 10.29 10.52
C TYR A 14 15.86 11.81 10.49
N ASP A 15 15.60 12.41 11.65
CA ASP A 15 15.31 13.82 11.91
C ASP A 15 16.56 14.66 12.13
N ASN A 16 17.75 14.04 12.21
CA ASN A 16 19.00 14.75 12.39
C ASN A 16 19.57 15.20 11.02
N PRO A 17 19.72 16.51 10.76
CA PRO A 17 20.25 17.02 9.50
C PRO A 17 21.70 16.59 9.20
N ASN A 18 22.46 16.12 10.21
CA ASN A 18 23.81 15.57 10.07
C ASN A 18 23.86 14.03 10.01
N ALA A 19 22.71 13.38 9.88
CA ALA A 19 22.58 11.92 9.82
C ALA A 19 23.07 11.29 8.52
N TYR A 20 23.30 12.11 7.48
CA TYR A 20 23.63 11.65 6.14
C TYR A 20 25.07 12.01 5.78
N GLU A 21 25.75 11.10 5.09
CA GLU A 21 27.11 11.32 4.58
C GLU A 21 27.19 10.91 3.11
N GLU A 22 28.00 11.65 2.34
CA GLU A 22 28.31 11.27 0.96
C GLU A 22 29.16 9.99 0.99
N LYS A 23 28.65 8.93 0.37
CA LYS A 23 29.39 7.69 0.12
C LYS A 23 29.59 7.47 -1.37
N ARG A 24 30.67 6.77 -1.69
CA ARG A 24 31.04 6.38 -3.05
C ARG A 24 31.02 4.87 -3.17
N LEU A 25 30.61 4.39 -4.34
CA LEU A 25 30.55 2.97 -4.63
C LEU A 25 31.93 2.43 -5.01
N TYR A 26 32.32 1.32 -4.38
CA TYR A 26 33.54 0.57 -4.64
C TYR A 26 33.21 -0.88 -5.01
N LEU A 27 34.00 -1.47 -5.91
CA LEU A 27 33.96 -2.87 -6.31
C LEU A 27 35.25 -3.55 -5.85
N ASN A 28 35.16 -4.70 -5.18
CA ASN A 28 36.33 -5.51 -4.87
C ASN A 28 36.73 -6.37 -6.08
N LEU A 29 37.89 -6.10 -6.66
CA LEU A 29 38.40 -6.81 -7.84
C LEU A 29 38.99 -8.19 -7.52
N LYS A 30 39.26 -8.50 -6.25
CA LYS A 30 39.81 -9.79 -5.80
C LYS A 30 38.73 -10.72 -5.24
N TYR A 31 37.47 -10.28 -5.24
CA TYR A 31 36.37 -11.07 -4.69
C TYR A 31 36.18 -12.37 -5.47
N GLN A 32 36.09 -13.48 -4.75
CA GLN A 32 35.77 -14.79 -5.31
C GLN A 32 34.34 -15.16 -4.89
N PRO A 33 33.39 -15.20 -5.84
CA PRO A 33 32.00 -15.53 -5.54
C PRO A 33 31.84 -16.98 -5.06
N ASN A 34 30.91 -17.20 -4.14
CA ASN A 34 30.56 -18.55 -3.71
C ASN A 34 29.70 -19.27 -4.78
N MET A 35 30.22 -20.35 -5.34
CA MET A 35 29.55 -21.13 -6.39
C MET A 35 28.21 -21.76 -5.94
N ASP A 36 28.00 -21.95 -4.64
CA ASP A 36 26.75 -22.49 -4.08
C ASP A 36 25.65 -21.43 -3.88
N ASN A 37 25.98 -20.15 -4.05
CA ASN A 37 25.03 -19.04 -3.94
C ASN A 37 24.91 -18.30 -5.29
N PRO A 38 23.85 -18.56 -6.08
CA PRO A 38 23.68 -17.93 -7.39
C PRO A 38 23.47 -16.41 -7.33
N GLU A 39 23.19 -15.84 -6.14
CA GLU A 39 23.09 -14.39 -5.94
C GLU A 39 24.43 -13.72 -5.64
N ASP A 40 25.45 -14.48 -5.26
CA ASP A 40 26.76 -13.98 -4.87
C ASP A 40 27.70 -13.92 -6.08
N ASN A 41 27.62 -12.82 -6.83
CA ASN A 41 28.42 -12.66 -8.06
C ASN A 41 29.54 -11.61 -7.91
N TYR A 42 29.28 -10.52 -7.20
CA TYR A 42 30.18 -9.37 -7.06
C TYR A 42 30.05 -8.73 -5.68
N GLN A 43 31.16 -8.26 -5.11
CA GLN A 43 31.17 -7.50 -3.86
C GLN A 43 31.24 -5.99 -4.13
N PHE A 44 30.08 -5.33 -4.00
CA PHE A 44 29.95 -3.87 -4.07
C PHE A 44 29.70 -3.27 -2.69
N GLU A 45 30.40 -2.20 -2.35
CA GLU A 45 30.25 -1.53 -1.06
C GLU A 45 30.28 0.00 -1.18
N PHE A 46 29.49 0.67 -0.34
CA PHE A 46 29.49 2.14 -0.24
C PHE A 46 30.38 2.59 0.92
N HIS A 47 31.42 3.35 0.60
CA HIS A 47 32.37 3.88 1.59
C HIS A 47 32.45 5.41 1.52
N ALA A 48 32.50 6.06 2.70
CA ALA A 48 32.67 7.51 2.82
C ALA A 48 34.12 7.95 2.56
N LYS A 49 35.08 7.09 2.91
CA LYS A 49 36.52 7.24 2.61
C LYS A 49 36.97 6.04 1.79
N ALA A 50 38.02 6.19 0.98
CA ALA A 50 38.54 5.06 0.20
C ALA A 50 38.97 3.93 1.16
N PRO A 51 38.42 2.72 1.02
CA PRO A 51 38.88 1.57 1.79
C PRO A 51 40.32 1.22 1.41
N ALA A 52 41.06 0.64 2.36
CA ALA A 52 42.44 0.22 2.13
C ALA A 52 42.47 -1.03 1.24
N ASN A 53 43.46 -1.09 0.34
CA ASN A 53 43.73 -2.28 -0.46
C ASN A 53 44.73 -3.16 0.28
N ASP A 54 44.47 -4.45 0.32
CA ASP A 54 45.31 -5.43 0.97
C ASP A 54 45.55 -6.67 0.07
N LYS A 55 46.06 -7.75 0.67
CA LYS A 55 46.36 -8.97 -0.08
C LYS A 55 45.11 -9.64 -0.63
N ASP A 56 43.97 -9.50 0.04
CA ASP A 56 42.72 -10.21 -0.23
C ASP A 56 41.66 -9.29 -0.86
N HIS A 57 41.80 -7.97 -0.72
CA HIS A 57 40.86 -6.96 -1.22
C HIS A 57 41.57 -5.93 -2.10
N PHE A 58 40.98 -5.67 -3.27
CA PHE A 58 41.37 -4.54 -4.11
C PHE A 58 40.14 -3.74 -4.47
N TRP A 59 39.94 -2.60 -3.81
CA TRP A 59 38.76 -1.76 -3.97
C TRP A 59 38.95 -0.74 -5.09
N PHE A 60 38.22 -0.95 -6.17
CA PHE A 60 38.15 -0.02 -7.29
C PHE A 60 36.97 0.92 -7.12
N LYS A 61 37.21 2.24 -7.20
CA LYS A 61 36.15 3.25 -7.15
C LYS A 61 35.38 3.23 -8.47
N VAL A 62 34.15 2.71 -8.45
CA VAL A 62 33.35 2.45 -9.66
C VAL A 62 33.19 3.69 -10.52
N GLY A 63 32.91 4.85 -9.92
CA GLY A 63 32.73 6.10 -10.66
C GLY A 63 33.95 6.57 -11.48
N TYR A 64 35.15 6.05 -11.21
CA TYR A 64 36.35 6.37 -11.98
C TYR A 64 36.34 5.72 -13.37
N ILE A 65 35.53 4.67 -13.57
CA ILE A 65 35.39 4.01 -14.87
C ILE A 65 34.89 4.96 -15.97
N LEU A 66 34.05 5.94 -15.61
CA LEU A 66 33.50 6.95 -16.52
C LEU A 66 34.56 7.93 -17.05
N GLU A 67 35.69 8.04 -16.35
CA GLU A 67 36.78 8.96 -16.65
C GLU A 67 38.02 8.20 -17.17
N LEU A 68 37.94 6.88 -17.29
CA LEU A 68 39.05 6.01 -17.69
C LEU A 68 39.14 5.91 -19.22
N GLU A 69 40.22 6.45 -19.78
CA GLU A 69 40.53 6.32 -21.22
C GLU A 69 40.83 4.86 -21.61
N SER A 70 41.59 4.15 -20.78
CA SER A 70 41.97 2.76 -21.00
C SER A 70 42.04 1.98 -19.69
N VAL A 71 41.26 0.90 -19.60
CA VAL A 71 41.30 -0.07 -18.48
C VAL A 71 42.66 -0.76 -18.42
N TRP A 72 43.26 -1.06 -19.58
CA TRP A 72 44.54 -1.75 -19.67
C TRP A 72 45.67 -0.94 -19.03
N ASN A 73 45.74 0.36 -19.35
CA ASN A 73 46.76 1.27 -18.78
C ASN A 73 46.60 1.41 -17.26
N TYR A 74 45.35 1.44 -16.77
CA TYR A 74 45.08 1.48 -15.34
C TYR A 74 45.50 0.17 -14.65
N ALA A 75 45.17 -0.97 -15.26
CA ALA A 75 45.51 -2.27 -14.72
C ALA A 75 47.02 -2.49 -14.63
N GLU A 76 47.76 -2.13 -15.68
CA GLU A 76 49.23 -2.19 -15.70
C GLU A 76 49.84 -1.33 -14.60
N LYS A 77 49.40 -0.06 -14.48
CA LYS A 77 49.89 0.88 -13.45
C LYS A 77 49.65 0.41 -12.02
N HIS A 78 48.57 -0.34 -11.79
CA HIS A 78 48.18 -0.84 -10.48
C HIS A 78 48.49 -2.32 -10.24
N GLY A 79 49.18 -2.98 -11.18
CA GLY A 79 49.56 -4.39 -11.07
C GLY A 79 48.36 -5.34 -11.05
N ILE A 80 47.23 -4.95 -11.64
CA ILE A 80 46.01 -5.74 -11.73
C ILE A 80 46.14 -6.72 -12.90
N LYS A 81 45.92 -8.01 -12.65
CA LYS A 81 46.09 -9.09 -13.63
C LYS A 81 44.94 -10.09 -13.55
N ASP A 82 44.84 -10.94 -14.56
CA ASP A 82 43.96 -12.11 -14.62
C ASP A 82 42.49 -11.74 -14.33
N ASN A 83 41.81 -12.49 -13.46
CA ASN A 83 40.38 -12.31 -13.15
C ASN A 83 40.01 -10.88 -12.73
N ALA A 84 40.92 -10.14 -12.09
CA ALA A 84 40.66 -8.77 -11.66
C ALA A 84 40.65 -7.78 -12.84
N LEU A 85 41.39 -8.09 -13.90
CA LEU A 85 41.41 -7.34 -15.16
C LEU A 85 40.14 -7.62 -15.98
N ASP A 86 39.77 -8.90 -16.11
CA ASP A 86 38.51 -9.30 -16.75
C ASP A 86 37.30 -8.63 -16.08
N LEU A 87 37.33 -8.47 -14.76
CA LEU A 87 36.27 -7.81 -14.01
C LEU A 87 36.17 -6.31 -14.32
N LEU A 88 37.31 -5.63 -14.45
CA LEU A 88 37.36 -4.23 -14.84
C LEU A 88 36.89 -4.02 -16.29
N GLU A 89 37.24 -4.92 -17.19
CA GLU A 89 36.76 -4.89 -18.57
C GLU A 89 35.25 -5.10 -18.65
N LYS A 90 34.71 -6.10 -17.92
CA LYS A 90 33.26 -6.31 -17.79
C LYS A 90 32.54 -5.08 -17.25
N LEU A 91 33.13 -4.40 -16.25
CA LEU A 91 32.58 -3.16 -15.70
C LEU A 91 32.57 -2.03 -16.73
N LYS A 92 33.66 -1.87 -17.50
CA LYS A 92 33.76 -0.89 -18.58
C LYS A 92 32.70 -1.13 -19.64
N ASP A 93 32.54 -2.38 -20.08
CA ASP A 93 31.56 -2.77 -21.11
C ASP A 93 30.12 -2.58 -20.64
N ALA A 94 29.83 -2.90 -19.38
CA ALA A 94 28.51 -2.70 -18.80
C ALA A 94 28.10 -1.22 -18.74
N ILE A 95 29.06 -0.30 -18.62
CA ILE A 95 28.80 1.13 -18.44
C ILE A 95 28.91 1.93 -19.75
N HIS A 96 29.87 1.60 -20.63
CA HIS A 96 30.11 2.36 -21.87
C HIS A 96 29.50 1.73 -23.12
N THR A 97 29.39 0.39 -23.16
CA THR A 97 29.11 -0.34 -24.41
C THR A 97 27.67 -0.86 -24.43
N LYS A 98 27.13 -1.27 -23.29
CA LYS A 98 25.75 -1.75 -23.18
C LYS A 98 24.80 -0.57 -22.96
N GLN A 99 24.00 -0.22 -23.97
CA GLN A 99 22.79 0.60 -23.79
C GLN A 99 21.85 -0.18 -22.86
N LEU A 100 21.89 0.10 -21.56
CA LEU A 100 21.02 -0.49 -20.55
C LEU A 100 19.61 0.14 -20.66
N ILE A 101 18.91 -0.15 -21.76
CA ILE A 101 17.45 -0.29 -21.67
C ILE A 101 17.27 -1.67 -21.02
N SER A 102 16.97 -1.71 -19.73
CA SER A 102 16.61 -2.97 -19.08
C SER A 102 15.29 -3.46 -19.65
N PHE A 103 15.35 -4.23 -20.74
CA PHE A 103 14.23 -5.02 -21.21
C PHE A 103 14.36 -6.42 -20.59
N PHE A 104 13.35 -6.79 -19.80
CA PHE A 104 13.22 -8.15 -19.30
C PHE A 104 12.29 -8.87 -20.25
N GLU A 105 12.83 -9.76 -21.08
CA GLU A 105 12.01 -10.63 -21.94
C GLU A 105 11.44 -11.75 -21.08
N GLU A 106 10.28 -11.49 -20.48
CA GLU A 106 9.58 -12.49 -19.68
C GLU A 106 8.69 -13.36 -20.58
N LYS A 107 9.06 -14.64 -20.70
CA LYS A 107 8.32 -15.63 -21.50
C LYS A 107 6.97 -15.99 -20.87
N GLU A 108 6.80 -15.74 -19.58
CA GLU A 108 5.52 -15.82 -18.87
C GLU A 108 4.86 -14.44 -18.78
N LYS A 109 3.60 -14.31 -19.17
CA LYS A 109 2.80 -13.08 -18.98
C LYS A 109 2.42 -12.84 -17.50
N ASN A 110 3.36 -13.02 -16.56
CA ASN A 110 3.12 -12.80 -15.14
C ASN A 110 3.40 -11.34 -14.77
N LEU A 111 2.37 -10.53 -14.88
CA LEU A 111 2.41 -9.08 -14.64
C LEU A 111 2.87 -8.74 -13.21
N ASN A 112 2.59 -9.59 -12.21
CA ASN A 112 3.07 -9.41 -10.84
C ASN A 112 4.61 -9.53 -10.75
N LYS A 113 5.21 -10.42 -11.53
CA LYS A 113 6.67 -10.58 -11.58
C LYS A 113 7.32 -9.36 -12.23
N VAL A 114 6.74 -8.84 -13.32
CA VAL A 114 7.17 -7.60 -13.98
C VAL A 114 7.06 -6.41 -13.01
N LEU A 115 5.96 -6.32 -12.24
CA LEU A 115 5.76 -5.28 -11.24
C LEU A 115 6.82 -5.32 -10.13
N ASN A 116 7.11 -6.52 -9.61
CA ASN A 116 8.12 -6.71 -8.56
C ASN A 116 9.52 -6.37 -9.05
N ILE A 117 9.85 -6.69 -10.32
CA ILE A 117 11.09 -6.27 -10.97
C ILE A 117 11.13 -4.75 -11.07
N PHE A 118 10.04 -4.10 -11.51
CA PHE A 118 9.96 -2.64 -11.63
C PHE A 118 10.13 -1.92 -10.27
N ILE A 119 9.53 -2.44 -9.20
CA ILE A 119 9.70 -1.91 -7.83
C ILE A 119 11.15 -2.07 -7.37
N ARG A 120 11.77 -3.23 -7.63
CA ARG A 120 13.17 -3.49 -7.30
C ARG A 120 14.10 -2.53 -8.03
N VAL A 121 13.87 -2.26 -9.31
CA VAL A 121 14.69 -1.34 -10.12
C VAL A 121 14.49 0.12 -9.72
N ASN A 122 13.27 0.54 -9.36
CA ASN A 122 12.98 1.91 -8.91
C ASN A 122 13.29 2.18 -7.43
N SER A 123 13.66 1.14 -6.66
CA SER A 123 13.97 1.28 -5.23
C SER A 123 15.24 2.08 -4.90
N GLY A 124 16.04 2.42 -5.91
CA GLY A 124 17.18 3.35 -5.82
C GLY A 124 16.82 4.84 -5.97
N GLY A 125 15.57 5.19 -6.33
CA GLY A 125 15.04 6.55 -6.49
C GLY A 125 13.86 6.86 -5.57
N VAL A 126 12.97 7.80 -5.95
CA VAL A 126 11.71 8.04 -5.22
C VAL A 126 10.86 6.77 -5.32
N LYS A 127 10.60 6.13 -4.16
CA LYS A 127 9.80 4.90 -4.09
C LYS A 127 8.38 5.17 -4.55
N LEU A 128 8.06 4.72 -5.77
CA LEU A 128 6.67 4.40 -6.11
C LEU A 128 6.25 3.20 -5.28
N SER A 129 5.13 3.30 -4.56
CA SER A 129 4.62 2.17 -3.80
C SER A 129 4.06 1.10 -4.74
N TYR A 130 3.99 -0.15 -4.28
CA TYR A 130 3.29 -1.22 -5.00
C TYR A 130 1.85 -0.80 -5.36
N SER A 131 1.22 -0.03 -4.47
CA SER A 131 -0.09 0.56 -4.70
C SER A 131 -0.06 1.52 -5.90
N ASP A 132 0.85 2.49 -5.94
CA ASP A 132 0.94 3.47 -7.05
C ASP A 132 1.17 2.83 -8.41
N LEU A 133 1.96 1.75 -8.44
CA LEU A 133 2.25 1.01 -9.65
C LEU A 133 1.07 0.16 -10.11
N LEU A 134 0.43 -0.54 -9.19
CA LEU A 134 -0.78 -1.29 -9.49
C LEU A 134 -1.87 -0.31 -9.95
N MET A 135 -2.07 0.80 -9.23
CA MET A 135 -2.90 1.92 -9.64
C MET A 135 -2.59 2.39 -11.04
N SER A 136 -1.33 2.62 -11.42
CA SER A 136 -0.95 3.06 -12.77
C SER A 136 -1.36 2.07 -13.86
N ILE A 137 -1.24 0.76 -13.59
CA ILE A 137 -1.62 -0.31 -14.51
C ILE A 137 -3.14 -0.46 -14.59
N LEU A 138 -3.83 -0.35 -13.46
CA LEU A 138 -5.30 -0.34 -13.42
C LEU A 138 -5.85 0.84 -14.20
N THR A 139 -5.30 2.02 -13.95
CA THR A 139 -5.58 3.27 -14.62
C THR A 139 -5.40 3.17 -16.14
N ALA A 140 -4.51 2.31 -16.62
CA ALA A 140 -4.33 2.00 -18.04
C ALA A 140 -5.24 0.87 -18.57
N SER A 141 -5.69 -0.02 -17.69
CA SER A 141 -6.60 -1.13 -18.02
C SER A 141 -8.05 -0.67 -18.18
N PHE A 142 -8.46 0.35 -17.43
CA PHE A 142 -9.77 1.00 -17.58
C PHE A 142 -9.81 1.89 -18.83
N SER A 143 -10.99 2.04 -19.42
CA SER A 143 -11.23 3.10 -20.39
C SER A 143 -10.90 4.49 -19.79
N SER A 144 -10.52 5.44 -20.65
CA SER A 144 -10.22 6.83 -20.25
C SER A 144 -11.34 7.44 -19.40
N ASP A 145 -12.58 7.13 -19.74
CA ASP A 145 -13.78 7.69 -19.15
C ASP A 145 -14.01 7.16 -17.72
N ILE A 146 -13.76 5.87 -17.48
CA ILE A 146 -13.95 5.25 -16.16
C ILE A 146 -12.88 5.73 -15.17
N ARG A 147 -11.65 5.95 -15.66
CA ARG A 147 -10.59 6.55 -14.86
C ARG A 147 -10.98 7.94 -14.36
N GLU A 148 -11.49 8.80 -15.23
CA GLU A 148 -11.91 10.15 -14.87
C GLU A 148 -13.06 10.10 -13.86
N LYS A 149 -14.09 9.28 -14.14
CA LYS A 149 -15.22 9.04 -13.23
C LYS A 149 -14.81 8.53 -11.86
N MET A 150 -13.76 7.71 -11.78
CA MET A 150 -13.27 7.19 -10.50
C MET A 150 -12.59 8.28 -9.65
N ASN A 151 -11.81 9.17 -10.29
CA ASN A 151 -11.25 10.34 -9.61
C ASN A 151 -12.35 11.27 -9.14
N GLU A 152 -13.34 11.55 -10.00
CA GLU A 152 -14.51 12.35 -9.65
C GLU A 152 -15.28 11.75 -8.47
N LEU A 153 -15.44 10.43 -8.41
CA LEU A 153 -16.09 9.74 -7.30
C LEU A 153 -15.32 9.93 -5.97
N VAL A 154 -14.00 9.73 -6.00
CA VAL A 154 -13.14 9.93 -4.81
C VAL A 154 -13.23 11.39 -4.35
N ASP A 155 -13.11 12.34 -5.26
CA ASP A 155 -13.16 13.76 -4.95
C ASP A 155 -14.56 14.17 -4.45
N ALA A 156 -15.63 13.64 -5.03
CA ALA A 156 -17.00 13.87 -4.57
C ALA A 156 -17.23 13.34 -3.14
N LEU A 157 -16.66 12.19 -2.79
CA LEU A 157 -16.73 11.65 -1.42
C LEU A 157 -15.91 12.48 -0.43
N LYS A 158 -14.73 12.94 -0.83
CA LYS A 158 -13.92 13.86 -0.03
C LYS A 158 -14.62 15.21 0.18
N ASN A 159 -15.27 15.75 -0.84
CA ASN A 159 -16.07 16.97 -0.77
C ASN A 159 -17.31 16.81 0.12
N LYS A 160 -17.81 15.58 0.30
CA LYS A 160 -18.81 15.22 1.31
C LYS A 160 -18.20 14.94 2.69
N ASP A 161 -16.99 15.44 2.94
CA ASP A 161 -16.30 15.38 4.22
C ASP A 161 -15.98 13.93 4.69
N PHE A 162 -15.69 13.02 3.75
CA PHE A 162 -15.07 11.70 4.02
C PHE A 162 -13.58 11.71 3.63
N PRO A 163 -12.68 12.25 4.48
CA PRO A 163 -11.29 12.53 4.10
C PRO A 163 -10.41 11.29 3.93
N ASN A 164 -10.82 10.14 4.48
CA ASN A 164 -10.07 8.88 4.47
C ASN A 164 -10.43 7.95 3.30
N VAL A 165 -11.21 8.44 2.32
CA VAL A 165 -11.49 7.73 1.08
C VAL A 165 -10.29 7.92 0.14
N GLU A 166 -9.75 6.80 -0.33
CA GLU A 166 -8.60 6.75 -1.24
C GLU A 166 -8.93 5.87 -2.45
N GLN A 167 -8.18 6.07 -3.55
CA GLN A 167 -8.44 5.37 -4.82
C GLN A 167 -8.30 3.85 -4.68
N ASP A 168 -7.33 3.36 -3.91
CA ASP A 168 -7.11 1.93 -3.67
C ASP A 168 -8.33 1.30 -2.98
N GLN A 169 -8.90 1.99 -1.97
CA GLN A 169 -10.07 1.55 -1.25
C GLN A 169 -11.32 1.57 -2.15
N VAL A 170 -11.49 2.58 -3.00
CA VAL A 170 -12.61 2.60 -3.97
C VAL A 170 -12.49 1.45 -4.98
N LEU A 171 -11.29 1.12 -5.45
CA LEU A 171 -11.07 -0.02 -6.33
C LEU A 171 -11.36 -1.36 -5.65
N LYS A 172 -10.90 -1.55 -4.41
CA LYS A 172 -11.28 -2.73 -3.62
C LYS A 172 -12.78 -2.80 -3.40
N THR A 173 -13.44 -1.65 -3.23
CA THR A 173 -14.90 -1.57 -3.15
C THR A 173 -15.55 -2.02 -4.45
N CYS A 174 -15.04 -1.60 -5.61
CA CYS A 174 -15.55 -2.08 -6.91
C CYS A 174 -15.47 -3.61 -7.01
N LEU A 175 -14.30 -4.20 -6.69
CA LEU A 175 -14.11 -5.66 -6.68
C LEU A 175 -15.05 -6.37 -5.69
N LEU A 176 -15.24 -5.79 -4.51
CA LEU A 176 -16.16 -6.30 -3.49
C LEU A 176 -17.59 -6.33 -4.03
N LEU A 177 -18.03 -5.25 -4.68
CA LEU A 177 -19.40 -5.10 -5.17
C LEU A 177 -19.73 -6.08 -6.30
N ILE A 178 -18.81 -6.28 -7.23
CA ILE A 178 -18.93 -7.35 -8.25
C ILE A 178 -18.64 -8.76 -7.69
N GLY A 179 -18.39 -8.87 -6.39
CA GLY A 179 -18.27 -10.14 -5.67
C GLY A 179 -17.02 -10.94 -6.01
N LYS A 180 -15.92 -10.28 -6.42
CA LYS A 180 -14.62 -10.89 -6.70
C LYS A 180 -13.67 -10.78 -5.50
N ASP A 181 -12.52 -11.44 -5.62
CA ASP A 181 -11.43 -11.33 -4.65
C ASP A 181 -10.96 -9.88 -4.56
N THR A 182 -10.88 -9.36 -3.34
CA THR A 182 -10.55 -7.96 -3.00
C THR A 182 -9.06 -7.75 -2.74
N THR A 183 -8.26 -8.83 -2.75
CA THR A 183 -6.80 -8.71 -2.65
C THR A 183 -6.29 -7.80 -3.77
N PHE A 184 -5.45 -6.84 -3.39
CA PHE A 184 -4.95 -5.83 -4.30
C PHE A 184 -3.83 -6.40 -5.16
N GLU A 185 -4.19 -7.32 -6.06
CA GLU A 185 -3.26 -8.01 -6.94
C GLU A 185 -3.73 -7.90 -8.39
N LEU A 186 -2.79 -7.80 -9.33
CA LEU A 186 -3.11 -7.61 -10.75
C LEU A 186 -3.99 -8.72 -11.33
N LYS A 187 -3.88 -9.95 -10.81
CA LYS A 187 -4.72 -11.09 -11.22
C LYS A 187 -6.23 -10.80 -11.03
N ASN A 188 -6.59 -10.00 -10.03
CA ASN A 188 -7.97 -9.65 -9.70
C ASN A 188 -8.51 -8.50 -10.54
N PHE A 189 -7.63 -7.77 -11.24
CA PHE A 189 -8.01 -6.72 -12.17
C PHE A 189 -7.69 -7.12 -13.62
N ASN A 190 -7.99 -8.37 -13.95
CA ASN A 190 -7.95 -8.84 -15.32
C ASN A 190 -9.05 -8.16 -16.16
N LYS A 191 -8.93 -8.30 -17.49
CA LYS A 191 -9.85 -7.68 -18.46
C LYS A 191 -11.33 -7.98 -18.19
N ASN A 192 -11.66 -9.19 -17.70
CA ASN A 192 -13.04 -9.56 -17.43
C ASN A 192 -13.60 -8.83 -16.21
N ASN A 193 -12.84 -8.79 -15.12
CA ASN A 193 -13.26 -8.09 -13.90
C ASN A 193 -13.33 -6.57 -14.13
N VAL A 194 -12.38 -6.00 -14.88
CA VAL A 194 -12.42 -4.58 -15.28
C VAL A 194 -13.69 -4.30 -16.06
N LYS A 195 -13.98 -5.09 -17.10
CA LYS A 195 -15.19 -4.93 -17.91
C LYS A 195 -16.48 -5.04 -17.06
N GLU A 196 -16.53 -5.98 -16.11
CA GLU A 196 -17.67 -6.15 -15.20
C GLU A 196 -17.86 -4.92 -14.28
N ILE A 197 -16.76 -4.28 -13.84
CA ILE A 197 -16.82 -3.00 -13.11
C ILE A 197 -17.36 -1.89 -14.01
N GLU A 198 -16.90 -1.79 -15.26
CA GLU A 198 -17.36 -0.76 -16.20
C GLU A 198 -18.86 -0.91 -16.51
N GLU A 199 -19.33 -2.14 -16.73
CA GLU A 199 -20.74 -2.44 -16.99
C GLU A 199 -21.65 -2.17 -15.78
N ASN A 200 -21.14 -2.35 -14.56
CA ASN A 200 -21.88 -2.09 -13.32
C ASN A 200 -21.59 -0.72 -12.70
N TRP A 201 -20.85 0.16 -13.40
CA TRP A 201 -20.30 1.39 -12.82
C TRP A 201 -21.38 2.28 -12.19
N GLU A 202 -22.48 2.53 -12.90
CA GLU A 202 -23.58 3.36 -12.41
C GLU A 202 -24.15 2.81 -11.09
N LYS A 203 -24.47 1.51 -11.06
CA LYS A 203 -24.99 0.82 -9.87
C LYS A 203 -23.98 0.83 -8.71
N ILE A 204 -22.69 0.67 -8.99
CA ILE A 204 -21.62 0.77 -7.99
C ILE A 204 -21.60 2.17 -7.38
N THR A 205 -21.59 3.21 -8.21
CA THR A 205 -21.54 4.60 -7.73
C THR A 205 -22.78 4.98 -6.94
N GLU A 206 -23.97 4.55 -7.38
CA GLU A 206 -25.23 4.76 -6.65
C GLU A 206 -25.20 4.10 -5.27
N SER A 207 -24.73 2.85 -5.18
CA SER A 207 -24.61 2.11 -3.91
C SER A 207 -23.63 2.79 -2.94
N ILE A 208 -22.52 3.31 -3.46
CA ILE A 208 -21.53 4.08 -2.69
C ILE A 208 -22.14 5.40 -2.20
N TYR A 209 -22.90 6.12 -3.03
CA TYR A 209 -23.55 7.36 -2.62
C TYR A 209 -24.66 7.12 -1.59
N ASN A 210 -25.43 6.04 -1.71
CA ASN A 210 -26.43 5.65 -0.72
C ASN A 210 -25.78 5.30 0.63
N ALA A 211 -24.68 4.55 0.62
CA ALA A 211 -23.90 4.28 1.83
C ALA A 211 -23.33 5.56 2.46
N ALA A 212 -22.78 6.47 1.67
CA ALA A 212 -22.28 7.76 2.15
C ALA A 212 -23.40 8.63 2.75
N LYS A 213 -24.58 8.66 2.11
CA LYS A 213 -25.78 9.36 2.61
C LYS A 213 -26.23 8.77 3.95
N LEU A 214 -26.28 7.45 4.07
CA LEU A 214 -26.64 6.76 5.31
C LEU A 214 -25.66 7.11 6.43
N LEU A 215 -24.35 7.03 6.19
CA LEU A 215 -23.32 7.46 7.14
C LEU A 215 -23.46 8.95 7.54
N GLY A 216 -23.87 9.80 6.60
CA GLY A 216 -24.29 11.18 6.83
C GLY A 216 -25.41 11.29 7.85
N THR A 217 -26.49 10.52 7.67
CA THR A 217 -27.62 10.50 8.61
C THR A 217 -27.23 9.98 9.99
N PHE A 218 -26.21 9.12 10.09
CA PHE A 218 -25.66 8.61 11.35
C PHE A 218 -24.68 9.60 12.03
N GLY A 219 -24.29 10.69 11.37
CA GLY A 219 -23.35 11.68 11.90
C GLY A 219 -21.86 11.29 11.77
N TYR A 220 -21.52 10.32 10.93
CA TYR A 220 -20.15 9.82 10.77
C TYR A 220 -19.30 10.61 9.77
N VAL A 221 -19.84 11.68 9.19
CA VAL A 221 -19.11 12.62 8.34
C VAL A 221 -17.95 13.20 9.15
N LYS A 222 -16.72 13.22 8.61
CA LYS A 222 -15.44 13.53 9.29
C LYS A 222 -14.98 12.56 10.37
N TYR A 223 -15.89 11.79 10.96
CA TYR A 223 -15.60 10.90 12.09
C TYR A 223 -15.46 9.43 11.70
N LEU A 224 -15.62 9.08 10.43
CA LEU A 224 -15.46 7.71 9.94
C LEU A 224 -14.01 7.25 10.09
N GLY A 225 -13.76 6.23 10.91
CA GLY A 225 -12.42 5.72 11.18
C GLY A 225 -11.81 4.91 10.04
N SER A 226 -12.65 4.24 9.23
CA SER A 226 -12.20 3.45 8.08
C SER A 226 -13.19 3.52 6.92
N ALA A 227 -12.71 3.87 5.74
CA ALA A 227 -13.51 3.88 4.51
C ALA A 227 -14.03 2.48 4.11
N TYR A 228 -13.45 1.39 4.65
CA TYR A 228 -13.98 0.04 4.43
C TYR A 228 -15.32 -0.22 5.12
N ILE A 229 -15.69 0.58 6.14
CA ILE A 229 -17.05 0.58 6.69
C ILE A 229 -18.05 1.05 5.62
N LEU A 230 -17.68 2.10 4.86
CA LEU A 230 -18.46 2.58 3.72
C LEU A 230 -18.56 1.48 2.65
N SER A 231 -17.46 0.78 2.35
CA SER A 231 -17.45 -0.36 1.41
C SER A 231 -18.45 -1.45 1.79
N THR A 232 -18.52 -1.82 3.07
CA THR A 232 -19.48 -2.83 3.54
C THR A 232 -20.93 -2.40 3.36
N LEU A 233 -21.25 -1.15 3.70
CA LEU A 233 -22.60 -0.62 3.51
C LEU A 233 -22.96 -0.51 2.03
N ALA A 234 -22.02 -0.06 1.20
CA ALA A 234 -22.18 0.02 -0.25
C ALA A 234 -22.43 -1.38 -0.84
N TYR A 235 -21.77 -2.41 -0.33
CA TYR A 235 -22.00 -3.77 -0.80
C TYR A 235 -23.41 -4.27 -0.49
N PHE A 236 -23.92 -3.95 0.69
CA PHE A 236 -25.30 -4.27 1.04
C PHE A 236 -26.29 -3.56 0.12
N TYR A 237 -26.12 -2.26 -0.14
CA TYR A 237 -26.94 -1.51 -1.11
C TYR A 237 -26.86 -2.06 -2.53
N PHE A 238 -25.68 -2.54 -2.94
CA PHE A 238 -25.48 -3.11 -4.27
C PHE A 238 -26.29 -4.40 -4.48
N LEU A 239 -26.47 -5.21 -3.42
CA LEU A 239 -27.27 -6.43 -3.47
C LEU A 239 -28.75 -6.19 -3.18
N LYS A 240 -29.06 -5.28 -2.24
CA LYS A 240 -30.41 -4.90 -1.83
C LYS A 240 -30.58 -3.40 -2.05
N GLN A 241 -31.28 -3.03 -3.11
CA GLN A 241 -31.41 -1.64 -3.58
C GLN A 241 -31.93 -0.68 -2.50
N GLU A 242 -32.71 -1.17 -1.53
CA GLU A 242 -33.20 -0.38 -0.39
C GLU A 242 -33.07 -1.13 0.95
N MET A 243 -32.73 -0.39 2.00
CA MET A 243 -32.74 -0.86 3.39
C MET A 243 -34.08 -0.49 4.02
N ASP A 244 -34.70 -1.43 4.74
CA ASP A 244 -35.82 -1.08 5.61
C ASP A 244 -35.34 -0.45 6.94
N LYS A 245 -36.27 0.03 7.77
CA LYS A 245 -35.93 0.67 9.05
C LYS A 245 -35.14 -0.25 9.99
N ASN A 246 -35.39 -1.56 9.97
CA ASN A 246 -34.64 -2.50 10.79
C ASN A 246 -33.21 -2.66 10.25
N ASP A 247 -33.04 -2.78 8.93
CA ASP A 247 -31.73 -2.81 8.30
C ASP A 247 -30.91 -1.54 8.61
N GLU A 248 -31.52 -0.36 8.58
CA GLU A 248 -30.85 0.91 8.94
C GLU A 248 -30.38 0.90 10.42
N GLU A 249 -31.21 0.43 11.34
CA GLU A 249 -30.84 0.32 12.76
C GLU A 249 -29.68 -0.68 12.97
N GLN A 250 -29.72 -1.80 12.25
CA GLN A 250 -28.68 -2.83 12.30
C GLN A 250 -27.40 -2.38 11.62
N ALA A 251 -27.48 -1.58 10.55
CA ALA A 251 -26.35 -0.92 9.91
C ALA A 251 -25.67 0.05 10.89
N LEU A 252 -26.43 0.83 11.65
CA LEU A 252 -25.87 1.71 12.68
C LEU A 252 -25.13 0.90 13.77
N LYS A 253 -25.69 -0.22 14.22
CA LYS A 253 -25.02 -1.14 15.18
C LYS A 253 -23.70 -1.67 14.60
N PHE A 254 -23.68 -2.05 13.33
CA PHE A 254 -22.46 -2.47 12.65
C PHE A 254 -21.41 -1.36 12.60
N VAL A 255 -21.78 -0.16 12.14
CA VAL A 255 -20.85 0.98 12.02
C VAL A 255 -20.20 1.27 13.36
N ARG A 256 -20.99 1.31 14.45
CA ARG A 256 -20.49 1.50 15.82
C ARG A 256 -19.51 0.42 16.23
N ASN A 257 -19.92 -0.85 16.09
CA ASN A 257 -19.08 -1.98 16.49
C ASN A 257 -17.78 -2.05 15.68
N ALA A 258 -17.87 -1.87 14.36
CA ALA A 258 -16.72 -1.91 13.45
C ALA A 258 -15.70 -0.80 13.78
N GLN A 259 -16.18 0.39 14.10
CA GLN A 259 -15.31 1.53 14.43
C GLN A 259 -14.69 1.40 15.83
N ILE A 260 -15.47 0.99 16.84
CA ILE A 260 -14.99 0.71 18.20
C ILE A 260 -13.88 -0.33 18.20
N MET A 261 -14.13 -1.47 17.54
CA MET A 261 -13.18 -2.58 17.48
C MET A 261 -12.01 -2.30 16.55
N GLY A 262 -12.04 -1.21 15.78
CA GLY A 262 -11.07 -0.95 14.72
C GLY A 262 -11.02 -2.11 13.73
N TYR A 263 -12.18 -2.66 13.34
CA TYR A 263 -12.30 -3.94 12.66
C TYR A 263 -11.42 -4.01 11.41
N PHE A 264 -11.31 -2.94 10.62
CA PHE A 264 -10.49 -2.91 9.40
C PHE A 264 -9.02 -2.52 9.62
N GLY A 265 -8.52 -2.49 10.85
CA GLY A 265 -7.13 -2.09 11.16
C GLY A 265 -6.05 -3.12 10.81
N GLY A 266 -6.41 -4.34 10.41
CA GLY A 266 -5.47 -5.40 10.03
C GLY A 266 -6.15 -6.53 9.25
N SER A 267 -5.42 -7.19 8.36
CA SER A 267 -5.92 -8.25 7.47
C SER A 267 -7.19 -7.86 6.71
N THR A 268 -7.20 -6.65 6.13
CA THR A 268 -8.37 -6.05 5.48
C THR A 268 -8.96 -6.95 4.41
N ASP A 269 -8.13 -7.57 3.57
CA ASP A 269 -8.61 -8.44 2.48
C ASP A 269 -9.33 -9.69 3.01
N THR A 270 -8.80 -10.30 4.08
CA THR A 270 -9.47 -11.42 4.76
C THR A 270 -10.83 -11.00 5.30
N LYS A 271 -10.92 -9.82 5.92
CA LYS A 271 -12.17 -9.29 6.49
C LYS A 271 -13.18 -8.92 5.41
N LEU A 272 -12.73 -8.32 4.30
CA LEU A 272 -13.59 -8.04 3.16
C LEU A 272 -14.13 -9.32 2.53
N SER A 273 -13.32 -10.37 2.42
CA SER A 273 -13.76 -11.69 1.95
C SER A 273 -14.84 -12.30 2.87
N ILE A 274 -14.62 -12.25 4.18
CA ILE A 274 -15.61 -12.69 5.19
C ILE A 274 -16.91 -11.90 5.06
N ILE A 275 -16.82 -10.58 4.92
CA ILE A 275 -17.99 -9.71 4.72
C ILE A 275 -18.71 -10.07 3.42
N ALA A 276 -17.98 -10.27 2.33
CA ALA A 276 -18.55 -10.62 1.04
C ALA A 276 -19.36 -11.91 1.13
N HIS A 277 -18.80 -12.93 1.77
CA HIS A 277 -19.48 -14.20 1.99
C HIS A 277 -20.69 -14.06 2.92
N SER A 278 -20.52 -13.38 4.07
CA SER A 278 -21.56 -13.20 5.07
C SER A 278 -22.77 -12.43 4.55
N ILE A 279 -22.55 -11.38 3.73
CA ILE A 279 -23.64 -10.59 3.13
C ILE A 279 -24.35 -11.41 2.05
N LYS A 280 -23.64 -12.18 1.22
CA LYS A 280 -24.27 -13.04 0.20
C LYS A 280 -25.21 -14.08 0.81
N GLU A 281 -24.88 -14.60 1.99
CA GLU A 281 -25.72 -15.58 2.70
C GLU A 281 -26.87 -14.93 3.49
N ALA A 282 -26.70 -13.68 3.92
CA ALA A 282 -27.67 -12.96 4.73
C ALA A 282 -28.73 -12.25 3.88
N ARG A 283 -30.01 -12.48 4.19
CA ARG A 283 -31.14 -11.77 3.55
C ARG A 283 -31.46 -10.41 4.19
N THR A 284 -30.92 -10.16 5.38
CA THR A 284 -31.13 -8.94 6.18
C THR A 284 -29.83 -8.51 6.83
N PHE A 285 -29.73 -7.23 7.19
CA PHE A 285 -28.54 -6.70 7.87
C PHE A 285 -28.37 -7.30 9.27
N GLU A 286 -29.48 -7.65 9.93
CA GLU A 286 -29.48 -8.35 11.22
C GLU A 286 -28.80 -9.73 11.13
N ALA A 287 -29.15 -10.53 10.12
CA ALA A 287 -28.54 -11.83 9.90
C ALA A 287 -27.04 -11.68 9.59
N PHE A 288 -26.66 -10.66 8.82
CA PHE A 288 -25.27 -10.33 8.56
C PHE A 288 -24.51 -10.02 9.85
N ASN A 289 -25.05 -9.16 10.72
CA ASN A 289 -24.47 -8.85 12.03
C ASN A 289 -24.29 -10.10 12.90
N HIS A 290 -25.29 -10.98 12.90
CA HIS A 290 -25.26 -12.23 13.66
C HIS A 290 -24.15 -13.18 13.17
N ASN A 291 -24.02 -13.32 11.85
CA ASN A 291 -22.99 -14.15 11.22
C ASN A 291 -21.58 -13.59 11.54
N LEU A 292 -21.41 -12.27 11.40
CA LEU A 292 -20.13 -11.62 11.65
C LEU A 292 -19.71 -11.68 13.13
N ALA A 293 -20.66 -11.57 14.06
CA ALA A 293 -20.39 -11.69 15.49
C ALA A 293 -19.96 -13.10 15.92
N LYS A 294 -20.38 -14.14 15.18
CA LYS A 294 -20.06 -15.55 15.44
C LYS A 294 -18.91 -16.09 14.59
N HIS A 295 -18.30 -15.25 13.74
CA HIS A 295 -17.23 -15.70 12.86
C HIS A 295 -16.05 -16.26 13.66
N GLN A 296 -15.55 -17.45 13.29
CA GLN A 296 -14.57 -18.19 14.08
C GLN A 296 -13.22 -17.46 14.22
N THR A 297 -12.76 -16.80 13.15
CA THR A 297 -11.42 -16.22 13.08
C THR A 297 -11.38 -14.69 13.19
N CYS A 298 -12.50 -14.02 12.94
CA CYS A 298 -12.58 -12.55 12.87
C CYS A 298 -13.95 -12.05 13.36
N PRO A 299 -14.35 -12.38 14.59
CA PRO A 299 -15.66 -12.00 15.12
C PRO A 299 -15.77 -10.48 15.26
N LEU A 300 -16.89 -9.90 14.82
CA LEU A 300 -17.24 -8.51 15.15
C LEU A 300 -18.16 -8.49 16.38
N LYS A 301 -17.57 -8.52 17.56
CA LYS A 301 -18.27 -8.43 18.84
C LYS A 301 -17.50 -7.51 19.79
N ILE A 302 -18.21 -6.64 20.49
CA ILE A 302 -17.63 -5.88 21.61
C ILE A 302 -17.31 -6.87 22.73
N THR A 303 -16.03 -6.99 23.07
CA THR A 303 -15.54 -7.81 24.19
C THR A 303 -15.40 -6.95 25.46
N ASN A 304 -15.31 -7.57 26.63
CA ASN A 304 -15.05 -6.83 27.87
C ASN A 304 -13.71 -6.08 27.79
N ASP A 305 -12.68 -6.69 27.21
CA ASP A 305 -11.39 -6.02 26.96
C ASP A 305 -11.52 -4.79 26.04
N ALA A 306 -12.43 -4.84 25.06
CA ALA A 306 -12.75 -3.69 24.23
C ALA A 306 -13.41 -2.57 25.05
N ILE A 307 -14.25 -2.91 26.02
CA ILE A 307 -14.89 -1.95 26.94
C ILE A 307 -13.87 -1.34 27.90
N GLU A 308 -12.95 -2.13 28.44
CA GLU A 308 -11.88 -1.61 29.32
C GLU A 308 -10.92 -0.70 28.55
N SER A 309 -10.57 -1.06 27.32
CA SER A 309 -9.74 -0.22 26.45
C SER A 309 -10.45 1.04 25.94
N MET A 310 -11.79 1.10 25.95
CA MET A 310 -12.55 2.31 25.61
C MET A 310 -12.21 3.50 26.51
N VAL A 311 -11.86 3.24 27.78
CA VAL A 311 -11.48 4.28 28.74
C VAL A 311 -10.17 4.98 28.35
N PHE A 312 -9.34 4.32 27.53
CA PHE A 312 -8.02 4.79 27.11
C PHE A 312 -7.93 5.16 25.63
N PHE A 313 -9.06 5.30 24.92
CA PHE A 313 -9.03 5.66 23.50
C PHE A 313 -8.55 7.11 23.28
N ASN A 314 -7.37 7.25 22.67
CA ASN A 314 -6.81 8.54 22.27
C ASN A 314 -7.23 8.98 20.85
N SER A 315 -8.02 8.18 20.12
CA SER A 315 -8.45 8.48 18.76
C SER A 315 -9.90 8.98 18.73
N HIS A 316 -10.10 10.20 18.22
CA HIS A 316 -11.42 10.80 17.99
C HIS A 316 -12.40 9.85 17.29
N ALA A 317 -11.92 9.08 16.31
CA ALA A 317 -12.74 8.13 15.56
C ALA A 317 -13.30 7.00 16.44
N ARG A 318 -12.55 6.48 17.43
CA ARG A 318 -13.07 5.39 18.29
C ARG A 318 -13.91 5.90 19.45
N VAL A 319 -13.70 7.14 19.89
CA VAL A 319 -14.47 7.78 20.96
C VAL A 319 -15.86 8.20 20.50
N PHE A 320 -16.02 8.65 19.24
CA PHE A 320 -17.30 9.12 18.72
C PHE A 320 -18.45 8.09 18.82
N PRO A 321 -18.30 6.82 18.38
CA PRO A 321 -19.33 5.79 18.58
C PRO A 321 -19.69 5.56 20.06
N VAL A 322 -18.72 5.66 20.98
CA VAL A 322 -18.95 5.48 22.42
C VAL A 322 -19.81 6.62 22.96
N LEU A 323 -19.52 7.86 22.56
CA LEU A 323 -20.35 9.02 22.92
C LEU A 323 -21.79 8.87 22.42
N GLN A 324 -21.99 8.40 21.18
CA GLN A 324 -23.32 8.14 20.65
C GLN A 324 -24.12 7.09 21.45
N ILE A 325 -23.43 6.09 22.02
CA ILE A 325 -24.06 5.07 22.87
C ILE A 325 -24.41 5.64 24.24
N LEU A 326 -23.49 6.40 24.85
CA LEU A 326 -23.67 6.97 26.19
C LEU A 326 -24.69 8.12 26.24
N TYR A 327 -24.78 8.91 25.17
CA TYR A 327 -25.66 10.07 25.07
C TYR A 327 -26.52 10.01 23.81
N PRO A 328 -27.51 9.10 23.74
CA PRO A 328 -28.31 8.88 22.54
C PRO A 328 -29.19 10.08 22.15
N ASN A 329 -29.47 10.99 23.09
CA ASN A 329 -30.35 12.15 22.89
C ASN A 329 -29.65 13.37 22.27
N LEU A 330 -28.33 13.33 22.06
CA LEU A 330 -27.59 14.44 21.44
C LEU A 330 -27.74 14.44 19.91
N ASN A 331 -27.79 15.63 19.31
CA ASN A 331 -27.89 15.77 17.86
C ASN A 331 -26.51 15.65 17.18
N TYR A 332 -26.13 14.41 16.86
CA TYR A 332 -24.87 14.10 16.17
C TYR A 332 -24.82 14.46 14.69
N LYS A 333 -25.94 14.95 14.12
CA LYS A 333 -26.04 15.28 12.68
C LYS A 333 -25.51 16.67 12.35
N THR A 334 -25.53 17.59 13.31
CA THR A 334 -25.31 19.03 13.08
C THR A 334 -24.32 19.66 14.04
N THR A 335 -23.94 18.96 15.12
CA THR A 335 -23.06 19.50 16.16
C THR A 335 -21.64 18.96 15.95
N THR A 336 -20.66 19.86 15.77
CA THR A 336 -19.24 19.50 15.78
C THR A 336 -18.82 19.23 17.22
N PHE A 337 -18.48 17.99 17.55
CA PHE A 337 -18.01 17.65 18.89
C PHE A 337 -16.50 17.87 18.97
N HIS A 338 -16.07 18.80 19.83
CA HIS A 338 -14.69 18.89 20.28
C HIS A 338 -14.48 17.85 21.39
N ILE A 339 -13.72 16.81 21.11
CA ILE A 339 -13.32 15.82 22.13
C ILE A 339 -12.03 16.34 22.74
N ASP A 340 -12.09 16.84 23.97
CA ASP A 340 -10.89 17.27 24.69
C ASP A 340 -9.99 16.06 24.98
N HIS A 341 -8.74 16.14 24.53
CA HIS A 341 -7.72 15.21 24.97
C HIS A 341 -7.46 15.46 26.46
N ARG A 342 -7.79 14.49 27.33
CA ARG A 342 -7.16 14.45 28.66
C ARG A 342 -5.70 14.10 28.45
N SER A 343 -4.85 15.12 28.34
CA SER A 343 -3.42 15.01 28.57
C SER A 343 -3.22 14.51 30.00
N TYR A 344 -2.95 13.21 30.14
CA TYR A 344 -2.38 12.67 31.37
C TYR A 344 -0.90 13.06 31.40
N HIS A 345 -0.53 13.89 32.37
CA HIS A 345 0.85 14.16 32.77
C HIS A 345 1.46 12.97 33.50
#